data_AF-A0A2P6MD32-F1
#
_entry.id   AF-A0A2P6MD32-F1
#
_cell.length_a   1.000
_cell.length_b   1.000
_cell.length_c   1.000
_cell.angle_alpha   90.00
_cell.angle_beta   90.00
_cell.angle_gamma   90.00
#
_symmetry.space_group_name_H-M   'P 1'
#
loop_
_entity.id
_entity.type
_entity.pdbx_description
1 polymer ?
#
loop_
_entity_poly.entity_id
_entity_poly.type
_entity_poly.pdbx_seq_one_letter_code
_entity_poly.pdbx_strand_id
1 'polypeptide(L)'
;MNKYLPLIGLLLLVACNNGETDSLSSDTPISERLPHADYNVPNDLQDLETDSEDIVTVRVNSNERIGYEDEEQAYVSTLTNVEILEVHAGSNYNEGDETIVSEPYYVDFNGEYQQLEGYVPMEEGREYLLFLRYGDDEELDNGIVSLDFGKYSVGGGEVIEESVTTLRTVQELDGVDFMKDDSTHVELYSEIKDEALEKYSPE
;
A
#
# COMPACT_ATOMS: atom_id res chain seq x y z
N MET A 1 -65.15 -3.05 32.49
CA MET A 1 -63.67 -3.18 32.54
C MET A 1 -63.22 -3.93 31.31
N ASN A 2 -62.59 -3.26 30.36
CA ASN A 2 -61.44 -3.74 29.59
C ASN A 2 -61.01 -2.61 28.64
N LYS A 3 -59.85 -2.03 28.97
CA LYS A 3 -59.14 -1.08 28.12
C LYS A 3 -58.25 -1.90 27.20
N TYR A 4 -58.34 -1.68 25.89
CA TYR A 4 -57.28 -2.10 24.96
C TYR A 4 -56.77 -0.86 24.25
N LEU A 5 -55.53 -0.51 24.59
CA LEU A 5 -54.70 0.51 23.98
C LEU A 5 -53.95 -0.18 22.83
N PRO A 6 -54.04 0.29 21.57
CA PRO A 6 -53.21 -0.28 20.51
C PRO A 6 -51.79 0.27 20.68
N LEU A 7 -50.87 -0.62 21.04
CA LEU A 7 -49.44 -0.38 21.08
C LEU A 7 -48.96 -0.25 19.62
N ILE A 8 -48.64 0.97 19.19
CA ILE A 8 -47.92 1.22 17.94
C ILE A 8 -46.49 0.73 18.16
N GLY A 9 -46.18 -0.45 17.64
CA GLY A 9 -44.82 -0.98 17.59
C GLY A 9 -44.01 -0.17 16.58
N LEU A 10 -43.15 0.71 17.09
CA LEU A 10 -42.13 1.38 16.30
C LEU A 10 -41.04 0.34 16.00
N LEU A 11 -41.09 -0.27 14.82
CA LEU A 11 -39.99 -1.04 14.25
C LEU A 11 -38.86 -0.05 13.94
N LEU A 12 -37.88 0.04 14.85
CA LEU A 12 -36.59 0.64 14.55
C LEU A 12 -35.88 -0.31 13.59
N LEU A 13 -36.04 -0.05 12.29
CA LEU A 13 -35.11 -0.54 11.29
C LEU A 13 -33.77 0.18 11.56
N VAL A 14 -32.92 -0.46 12.36
CA VAL A 14 -31.50 -0.17 12.35
C VAL A 14 -31.02 -0.58 10.97
N ALA A 15 -30.93 0.37 10.06
CA ALA A 15 -30.15 0.19 8.85
C ALA A 15 -28.70 0.02 9.34
N CYS A 16 -28.18 -1.20 9.30
CA CYS A 16 -26.73 -1.38 9.25
C CYS A 16 -26.28 -0.70 7.97
N ASN A 17 -25.81 0.54 8.09
CA ASN A 17 -25.05 1.20 7.06
C ASN A 17 -23.69 0.50 7.04
N ASN A 18 -23.59 -0.63 6.34
CA ASN A 18 -22.32 -1.21 5.96
C ASN A 18 -21.73 -0.27 4.89
N GLY A 19 -21.23 0.89 5.32
CA GLY A 19 -20.13 1.50 4.59
C GLY A 19 -18.93 0.62 4.92
N GLU A 20 -18.65 -0.35 4.06
CA GLU A 20 -17.36 -1.05 4.08
C GLU A 20 -16.31 0.03 3.79
N THR A 21 -15.65 0.49 4.84
CA THR A 21 -14.34 1.10 4.70
C THR A 21 -13.38 -0.05 4.43
N ASP A 22 -12.94 -0.20 3.19
CA ASP A 22 -11.95 -1.17 2.72
C ASP A 22 -10.54 -0.78 3.19
N SER A 23 -10.39 -0.48 4.48
CA SER A 23 -9.09 -0.24 5.11
C SER A 23 -8.51 -1.55 5.62
N LEU A 24 -7.21 -1.75 5.46
CA LEU A 24 -6.53 -2.93 6.01
C LEU A 24 -6.59 -2.88 7.55
N SER A 25 -7.25 -3.87 8.15
CA SER A 25 -7.37 -3.94 9.61
C SER A 25 -6.01 -4.22 10.25
N SER A 26 -5.66 -3.50 11.32
CA SER A 26 -4.43 -3.74 12.09
C SER A 26 -4.33 -5.15 12.66
N ASP A 27 -5.49 -5.77 12.96
CA ASP A 27 -5.59 -7.13 13.49
C ASP A 27 -5.58 -8.21 12.39
N THR A 28 -5.39 -7.83 11.11
CA THR A 28 -5.33 -8.78 9.99
C THR A 28 -4.15 -9.73 10.20
N PRO A 29 -4.36 -11.06 10.22
CA PRO A 29 -3.28 -12.02 10.38
C PRO A 29 -2.33 -12.00 9.18
N ILE A 30 -1.05 -12.22 9.42
CA ILE A 30 -0.06 -12.39 8.35
C ILE A 30 -0.04 -13.85 7.90
N SER A 31 -0.08 -14.06 6.58
CA SER A 31 0.03 -15.38 5.98
C SER A 31 1.44 -15.98 6.12
N GLU A 32 1.50 -17.31 6.25
CA GLU A 32 2.77 -18.06 6.17
C GLU A 32 3.27 -18.28 4.73
N ARG A 33 2.42 -18.02 3.72
CA ARG A 33 2.80 -18.05 2.30
C ARG A 33 3.49 -16.74 1.91
N LEU A 34 4.53 -16.88 1.09
CA LEU A 34 5.25 -15.77 0.47
C LEU A 34 5.12 -15.89 -1.06
N PRO A 35 4.20 -15.15 -1.69
CA PRO A 35 4.14 -15.10 -3.14
C PRO A 35 5.38 -14.41 -3.70
N HIS A 36 5.82 -14.88 -4.87
CA HIS A 36 6.93 -14.29 -5.60
C HIS A 36 6.47 -13.82 -6.98
N ALA A 37 6.99 -12.68 -7.40
CA ALA A 37 6.77 -12.10 -8.72
C ALA A 37 8.06 -12.15 -9.55
N ASP A 38 7.90 -12.25 -10.87
CA ASP A 38 8.99 -11.99 -11.81
C ASP A 38 8.97 -10.48 -12.10
N TYR A 39 9.98 -9.76 -11.60
CA TYR A 39 10.10 -8.31 -11.72
C TYR A 39 11.56 -7.90 -11.87
N ASN A 40 11.76 -6.66 -12.32
CA ASN A 40 13.08 -6.12 -12.52
C ASN A 40 13.57 -5.47 -11.22
N VAL A 41 14.51 -6.11 -10.54
CA VAL A 41 15.21 -5.55 -9.38
C VAL A 41 16.19 -4.48 -9.90
N PRO A 42 16.10 -3.22 -9.46
CA PRO A 42 17.00 -2.15 -9.90
C PRO A 42 18.41 -2.43 -9.41
N ASN A 43 19.44 -1.96 -10.12
CA ASN A 43 20.82 -2.04 -9.62
C ASN A 43 21.20 -0.83 -8.76
N ASP A 44 20.52 0.30 -8.95
CA ASP A 44 20.76 1.58 -8.26
C ASP A 44 19.54 2.53 -8.41
N LEU A 45 19.65 3.74 -7.84
CA LEU A 45 18.62 4.76 -7.95
C LEU A 45 18.38 5.22 -9.40
N GLN A 46 19.41 5.21 -10.26
CA GLN A 46 19.26 5.63 -11.65
C GLN A 46 18.38 4.67 -12.44
N ASP A 47 18.43 3.37 -12.15
CA ASP A 47 17.51 2.39 -12.73
C ASP A 47 16.06 2.72 -12.36
N LEU A 48 15.76 3.03 -11.09
CA LEU A 48 14.41 3.46 -10.67
C LEU A 48 13.97 4.74 -11.37
N GLU A 49 14.84 5.75 -11.46
CA GLU A 49 14.53 7.01 -12.14
C GLU A 49 14.26 6.80 -13.63
N THR A 50 14.98 5.88 -14.27
CA THR A 50 14.83 5.56 -15.69
C THR A 50 13.51 4.83 -15.97
N ASP A 51 13.10 3.96 -15.07
CA ASP A 51 11.88 3.16 -15.22
C ASP A 51 10.61 3.89 -14.73
N SER A 52 10.77 5.07 -14.13
CA SER A 52 9.67 5.92 -13.65
C SER A 52 9.18 6.90 -14.70
N GLU A 53 7.86 7.13 -14.72
CA GLU A 53 7.24 8.18 -15.51
C GLU A 53 7.01 9.46 -14.68
N ASP A 54 6.66 9.31 -13.40
CA ASP A 54 6.60 10.39 -12.44
C ASP A 54 7.33 10.00 -11.15
N ILE A 55 7.92 11.00 -10.49
CA ILE A 55 8.50 10.87 -9.15
C ILE A 55 7.85 11.95 -8.30
N VAL A 56 7.16 11.55 -7.24
CA VAL A 56 6.27 12.43 -6.47
C VAL A 56 6.41 12.17 -4.97
N THR A 57 6.27 13.22 -4.16
CA THR A 57 5.98 13.07 -2.73
C THR A 57 4.48 13.15 -2.53
N VAL A 58 3.91 12.22 -1.77
CA VAL A 58 2.46 12.11 -1.56
C VAL A 58 2.12 12.00 -0.09
N ARG A 59 0.87 12.34 0.26
CA ARG A 59 0.24 11.97 1.53
C ARG A 59 -0.83 10.91 1.29
N VAL A 60 -0.83 9.87 2.11
CA VAL A 60 -1.84 8.81 2.02
C VAL A 60 -3.15 9.31 2.62
N ASN A 61 -4.23 9.23 1.87
CA ASN A 61 -5.57 9.59 2.35
C ASN A 61 -6.29 8.39 2.94
N SER A 62 -6.39 7.30 2.19
CA SER A 62 -7.03 6.05 2.61
C SER A 62 -6.83 4.97 1.55
N ASN A 63 -6.95 3.70 1.94
CA ASN A 63 -7.20 2.66 0.95
C ASN A 63 -8.57 2.90 0.29
N GLU A 64 -8.61 2.83 -1.03
CA GLU A 64 -9.86 2.81 -1.79
C GLU A 64 -10.42 1.40 -1.89
N ARG A 65 -9.53 0.40 -2.01
CA ARG A 65 -9.86 -1.01 -2.05
C ARG A 65 -8.68 -1.85 -1.59
N ILE A 66 -8.91 -2.79 -0.67
CA ILE A 66 -7.93 -3.85 -0.40
C ILE A 66 -8.02 -4.91 -1.50
N GLY A 67 -6.87 -5.20 -2.10
CA GLY A 67 -6.72 -6.25 -3.09
C GLY A 67 -7.04 -7.61 -2.50
N TYR A 68 -7.51 -8.52 -3.34
CA TYR A 68 -7.84 -9.87 -2.92
C TYR A 68 -7.44 -10.92 -3.96
N GLU A 69 -7.18 -12.13 -3.49
CA GLU A 69 -7.08 -13.32 -4.33
C GLU A 69 -8.45 -13.99 -4.36
N ASP A 70 -9.06 -14.11 -5.54
CA ASP A 70 -10.33 -14.81 -5.68
C ASP A 70 -10.18 -16.34 -5.72
N GLU A 71 -11.30 -17.07 -5.70
CA GLU A 71 -11.31 -18.54 -5.73
C GLU A 71 -10.70 -19.12 -7.03
N GLU A 72 -10.55 -18.31 -8.07
CA GLU A 72 -9.94 -18.66 -9.36
C GLU A 72 -8.45 -18.27 -9.43
N GLN A 73 -7.86 -17.80 -8.32
CA GLN A 73 -6.48 -17.28 -8.20
C GLN A 73 -6.23 -16.05 -9.07
N ALA A 74 -7.27 -15.29 -9.42
CA ALA A 74 -7.10 -13.97 -10.00
C ALA A 74 -6.75 -12.99 -8.88
N TYR A 75 -5.68 -12.23 -9.09
CA TYR A 75 -5.22 -11.21 -8.15
C TYR A 75 -5.82 -9.87 -8.51
N VAL A 76 -6.45 -9.24 -7.53
CA VAL A 76 -6.92 -7.87 -7.62
C VAL A 76 -5.97 -7.00 -6.80
N SER A 77 -5.43 -5.95 -7.42
CA SER A 77 -4.50 -5.03 -6.73
C SER A 77 -5.18 -4.24 -5.62
N THR A 78 -4.42 -3.97 -4.56
CA THR A 78 -4.79 -2.95 -3.56
C THR A 78 -4.63 -1.57 -4.17
N LEU A 79 -5.65 -0.73 -4.01
CA LEU A 79 -5.71 0.63 -4.53
C LEU A 79 -5.77 1.62 -3.37
N THR A 80 -4.89 2.62 -3.40
CA THR A 80 -4.76 3.60 -2.33
C THR A 80 -4.83 5.00 -2.87
N ASN A 81 -5.72 5.80 -2.30
CA ASN A 81 -5.89 7.21 -2.63
C ASN A 81 -4.80 8.03 -1.93
N VAL A 82 -4.12 8.86 -2.70
CA VAL A 82 -3.05 9.75 -2.21
C VAL A 82 -3.24 11.17 -2.75
N GLU A 83 -2.84 12.16 -1.94
CA GLU A 83 -2.69 13.56 -2.33
C GLU A 83 -1.24 13.80 -2.77
N ILE A 84 -1.03 14.32 -3.98
CA ILE A 84 0.29 14.73 -4.47
C ILE A 84 0.71 16.01 -3.74
N LEU A 85 1.79 15.95 -2.96
CA LEU A 85 2.34 17.10 -2.23
C LEU A 85 3.40 17.85 -3.05
N GLU A 86 4.24 17.11 -3.76
CA GLU A 86 5.34 17.65 -4.56
C GLU A 86 5.59 16.76 -5.79
N VAL A 87 5.91 17.38 -6.93
CA VAL A 87 6.27 16.68 -8.18
C VAL A 87 7.74 16.92 -8.47
N HIS A 88 8.55 15.87 -8.38
CA HIS A 88 10.01 15.94 -8.59
C HIS A 88 10.41 15.67 -10.04
N ALA A 89 9.69 14.78 -10.71
CA ALA A 89 9.87 14.44 -12.11
C ALA A 89 8.55 13.97 -12.72
N GLY A 90 8.47 14.05 -14.05
CA GLY A 90 7.26 13.71 -14.79
C GLY A 90 6.40 14.93 -15.11
N SER A 91 5.20 14.69 -15.65
CA SER A 91 4.31 15.77 -16.11
C SER A 91 2.82 15.43 -16.03
N ASN A 92 2.49 14.26 -15.49
CA ASN A 92 1.11 13.81 -15.46
C ASN A 92 0.34 14.39 -14.25
N TYR A 93 1.07 14.83 -13.22
CA TYR A 93 0.52 15.39 -11.99
C TYR A 93 0.89 16.84 -11.74
N ASN A 94 0.09 17.49 -10.91
CA ASN A 94 0.36 18.76 -10.26
C ASN A 94 0.23 18.59 -8.74
N GLU A 95 0.88 19.48 -7.98
CA GLU A 95 0.68 19.58 -6.53
C GLU A 95 -0.80 19.81 -6.19
N GLY A 96 -1.30 19.05 -5.21
CA GLY A 96 -2.68 19.04 -4.75
C GLY A 96 -3.62 18.15 -5.56
N ASP A 97 -3.14 17.46 -6.60
CA ASP A 97 -3.93 16.44 -7.29
C ASP A 97 -4.16 15.23 -6.36
N GLU A 98 -5.34 14.62 -6.44
CA GLU A 98 -5.62 13.32 -5.83
C GLU A 98 -5.52 12.24 -6.91
N THR A 99 -4.85 11.13 -6.60
CA THR A 99 -4.69 9.98 -7.52
C THR A 99 -4.74 8.65 -6.78
N ILE A 100 -4.86 7.57 -7.54
CA ILE A 100 -4.89 6.19 -7.04
C ILE A 100 -3.56 5.52 -7.35
N VAL A 101 -2.94 4.92 -6.34
CA VAL A 101 -1.72 4.11 -6.45
C VAL A 101 -2.06 2.64 -6.23
N SER A 102 -1.57 1.77 -7.11
CA SER A 102 -1.65 0.32 -6.97
C SER A 102 -0.50 -0.19 -6.10
N GLU A 103 -0.82 -0.74 -4.94
CA GLU A 103 0.15 -1.29 -3.99
C GLU A 103 0.30 -2.82 -4.16
N PRO A 104 1.52 -3.36 -4.12
CA PRO A 104 1.79 -4.80 -4.30
C PRO A 104 1.60 -5.59 -2.99
N TYR A 105 0.36 -5.64 -2.51
CA TYR A 105 -0.10 -6.57 -1.49
C TYR A 105 -1.60 -6.86 -1.66
N TYR A 106 -2.08 -7.91 -1.00
CA TYR A 106 -3.50 -8.26 -0.99
C TYR A 106 -3.85 -9.05 0.27
N VAL A 107 -5.14 -9.30 0.47
CA VAL A 107 -5.67 -10.22 1.48
C VAL A 107 -6.19 -11.46 0.76
N ASP A 108 -5.74 -12.64 1.16
CA ASP A 108 -6.16 -13.88 0.51
C ASP A 108 -7.58 -14.34 0.93
N PHE A 109 -8.03 -15.46 0.36
CA PHE A 109 -9.35 -16.04 0.65
C PHE A 109 -9.53 -16.49 2.12
N ASN A 110 -8.45 -16.62 2.91
CA ASN A 110 -8.52 -16.90 4.35
C ASN A 110 -8.61 -15.62 5.18
N GLY A 111 -8.52 -14.44 4.56
CA GLY A 111 -8.46 -13.17 5.26
C GLY A 111 -7.06 -12.85 5.78
N GLU A 112 -6.01 -13.46 5.22
CA GLU A 112 -4.63 -13.25 5.65
C GLU A 112 -3.91 -12.28 4.72
N TYR A 113 -3.15 -11.36 5.30
CA TYR A 113 -2.30 -10.41 4.57
C TYR A 113 -1.18 -11.15 3.83
N GLN A 114 -1.00 -10.80 2.56
CA GLN A 114 0.02 -11.33 1.68
C GLN A 114 0.92 -10.20 1.18
N GLN A 115 2.17 -10.23 1.62
CA GLN A 115 3.23 -9.36 1.10
C GLN A 115 3.72 -9.88 -0.25
N LEU A 116 3.93 -8.98 -1.22
CA LEU A 116 4.67 -9.30 -2.44
C LEU A 116 6.09 -8.75 -2.37
N GLU A 117 7.08 -9.63 -2.53
CA GLU A 117 8.50 -9.33 -2.67
C GLU A 117 9.17 -8.51 -1.55
N GLY A 118 8.50 -8.12 -0.47
CA GLY A 118 9.10 -7.33 0.62
C GLY A 118 8.42 -5.98 0.85
N TYR A 119 7.41 -5.68 0.03
CA TYR A 119 6.59 -4.49 0.15
C TYR A 119 5.80 -4.44 1.47
N VAL A 120 5.86 -3.31 2.16
CA VAL A 120 4.99 -3.04 3.32
C VAL A 120 3.93 -1.99 2.93
N PRO A 121 2.66 -2.12 3.34
CA PRO A 121 1.61 -1.15 2.99
C PRO A 121 1.95 0.28 3.40
N MET A 122 1.50 1.26 2.60
CA MET A 122 1.49 2.65 3.00
C MET A 122 0.48 2.90 4.13
N GLU A 123 0.84 3.75 5.08
CA GLU A 123 0.01 4.07 6.24
C GLU A 123 -0.79 5.36 6.03
N GLU A 124 -2.06 5.36 6.40
CA GLU A 124 -2.93 6.54 6.34
C GLU A 124 -2.32 7.75 7.05
N GLY A 125 -2.32 8.90 6.37
CA GLY A 125 -1.80 10.16 6.87
C GLY A 125 -0.27 10.29 6.83
N ARG A 126 0.49 9.23 6.51
CA ARG A 126 1.94 9.32 6.32
C ARG A 126 2.29 9.83 4.93
N GLU A 127 3.51 10.36 4.81
CA GLU A 127 4.05 10.90 3.58
C GLU A 127 5.11 9.98 3.00
N TYR A 128 5.04 9.75 1.68
CA TYR A 128 5.94 8.84 0.97
C TYR A 128 6.46 9.50 -0.30
N LEU A 129 7.74 9.26 -0.61
CA LEU A 129 8.33 9.45 -1.92
C LEU A 129 8.02 8.21 -2.76
N LEU A 130 7.38 8.41 -3.91
CA LEU A 130 6.97 7.36 -4.84
C LEU A 130 7.61 7.53 -6.21
N PHE A 131 8.08 6.41 -6.74
CA PHE A 131 8.53 6.21 -8.11
C PHE A 131 7.43 5.46 -8.85
N LEU A 132 6.74 6.15 -9.75
CA LEU A 132 5.50 5.67 -10.37
C LEU A 132 5.67 5.42 -11.86
N ARG A 133 5.00 4.38 -12.34
CA ARG A 133 4.84 4.07 -13.76
C ARG A 133 3.38 3.74 -14.06
N TYR A 134 2.89 4.19 -15.21
CA TYR A 134 1.54 3.90 -15.64
C TYR A 134 1.43 2.46 -16.14
N GLY A 135 0.35 1.79 -15.74
CA GLY A 135 -0.06 0.55 -16.38
C GLY A 135 -0.58 0.81 -17.80
N ASP A 136 -0.59 -0.24 -18.62
CA ASP A 136 -1.26 -0.21 -19.93
C ASP A 136 -2.80 -0.36 -19.82
N ASP A 137 -3.32 -0.54 -18.59
CA ASP A 137 -4.73 -0.79 -18.29
C ASP A 137 -5.32 0.42 -17.54
N GLU A 138 -6.47 0.92 -18.00
CA GLU A 138 -7.15 2.13 -17.51
C GLU A 138 -7.59 2.02 -16.02
N GLU A 139 -7.50 0.83 -15.40
CA GLU A 139 -7.79 0.60 -13.97
C GLU A 139 -6.52 0.47 -13.10
N LEU A 140 -5.32 0.42 -13.68
CA LEU A 140 -4.04 0.21 -12.99
C LEU A 140 -3.11 1.41 -13.16
N ASP A 141 -3.69 2.60 -13.05
CA ASP A 141 -3.10 3.85 -13.54
C ASP A 141 -1.75 4.20 -12.88
N ASN A 142 -1.38 3.68 -11.70
CA ASN A 142 -0.06 3.97 -11.10
C ASN A 142 0.51 2.80 -10.31
N GLY A 143 1.38 2.02 -10.96
CA GLY A 143 2.18 1.00 -10.28
C GLY A 143 3.41 1.60 -9.63
N ILE A 144 3.77 1.09 -8.45
CA ILE A 144 5.06 1.37 -7.82
C ILE A 144 6.16 0.67 -8.61
N VAL A 145 7.15 1.43 -9.09
CA VAL A 145 8.26 0.91 -9.88
C VAL A 145 9.03 -0.12 -9.07
N SER A 146 9.36 -1.24 -9.73
CA SER A 146 10.06 -2.37 -9.14
C SER A 146 9.41 -2.92 -7.86
N LEU A 147 8.08 -2.84 -7.74
CA LEU A 147 7.26 -3.38 -6.65
C LEU A 147 7.61 -2.84 -5.24
N ASP A 148 8.72 -3.30 -4.67
CA ASP A 148 9.17 -3.04 -3.32
C ASP A 148 10.19 -1.89 -3.22
N PHE A 149 10.91 -1.55 -4.28
CA PHE A 149 11.89 -0.46 -4.28
C PHE A 149 11.30 0.93 -4.53
N GLY A 150 10.17 1.09 -5.22
CA GLY A 150 9.70 2.41 -5.65
C GLY A 150 9.03 3.29 -4.57
N LYS A 151 9.15 2.96 -3.28
CA LYS A 151 8.42 3.63 -2.19
C LYS A 151 9.29 3.82 -0.94
N TYR A 152 9.34 5.05 -0.43
CA TYR A 152 10.10 5.41 0.78
C TYR A 152 9.31 6.37 1.67
N SER A 153 9.24 6.14 2.98
CA SER A 153 8.61 7.11 3.90
C SER A 153 9.51 8.34 4.10
N VAL A 154 8.95 9.54 3.96
CA VAL A 154 9.70 10.80 4.08
C VAL A 154 10.09 11.09 5.54
N GLY A 155 9.28 10.63 6.50
CA GLY A 155 9.54 10.77 7.94
C GLY A 155 10.44 9.70 8.55
N GLY A 156 11.06 8.86 7.71
CA GLY A 156 11.81 7.69 8.15
C GLY A 156 10.93 6.47 8.44
N GLY A 157 11.51 5.29 8.22
CA GLY A 157 10.83 4.01 8.35
C GLY A 157 11.86 2.89 8.43
N GLU A 158 11.55 1.82 9.15
CA GLU A 158 12.49 0.73 9.39
C GLU A 158 12.66 -0.14 8.15
N VAL A 159 13.87 -0.65 7.96
CA VAL A 159 14.20 -1.67 6.95
C VAL A 159 14.64 -2.90 7.73
N ILE A 160 13.93 -4.01 7.55
CA ILE A 160 14.07 -5.20 8.41
C ILE A 160 14.55 -6.40 7.57
N GLU A 161 15.68 -6.98 7.97
CA GLU A 161 16.20 -8.24 7.41
C GLU A 161 15.60 -9.46 8.13
N GLU A 162 14.28 -9.62 8.01
CA GLU A 162 13.55 -10.80 8.51
C GLU A 162 12.39 -11.12 7.56
N SER A 163 11.89 -12.36 7.62
CA SER A 163 10.67 -12.73 6.90
C SER A 163 9.45 -12.11 7.57
N VAL A 164 8.53 -11.53 6.79
CA VAL A 164 7.26 -11.02 7.33
C VAL A 164 6.45 -12.09 8.07
N THR A 165 6.69 -13.37 7.77
CA THR A 165 6.05 -14.52 8.46
C THR A 165 6.50 -14.69 9.92
N THR A 166 7.48 -13.92 10.41
CA THR A 166 7.83 -13.89 11.85
C THR A 166 6.81 -13.10 12.66
N LEU A 167 6.04 -12.23 12.01
CA LEU A 167 4.99 -11.41 12.58
C LEU A 167 3.67 -12.17 12.61
N ARG A 168 2.73 -11.70 13.44
CA ARG A 168 1.39 -12.29 13.57
C ARG A 168 0.33 -11.45 12.90
N THR A 169 0.42 -10.13 13.02
CA THR A 169 -0.61 -9.19 12.55
C THR A 169 0.00 -8.00 11.83
N VAL A 170 -0.77 -7.40 10.92
CA VAL A 170 -0.39 -6.20 10.17
C VAL A 170 0.07 -5.05 11.07
N GLN A 171 -0.50 -4.89 12.27
CA GLN A 171 -0.05 -3.86 13.24
C GLN A 171 1.46 -3.90 13.53
N GLU A 172 2.09 -5.07 13.45
CA GLU A 172 3.52 -5.22 13.72
C GLU A 172 4.40 -4.66 12.58
N LEU A 173 3.80 -4.23 11.46
CA LEU A 173 4.43 -3.53 10.35
C LEU A 173 4.34 -2.00 10.46
N ASP A 174 3.65 -1.45 11.47
CA ASP A 174 3.55 0.00 11.66
C ASP A 174 4.95 0.64 11.73
N GLY A 175 5.23 1.61 10.87
CA GLY A 175 6.54 2.26 10.81
C GLY A 175 7.61 1.55 10.00
N VAL A 176 7.30 0.39 9.39
CA VAL A 176 8.23 -0.36 8.54
C VAL A 176 8.04 0.04 7.08
N ASP A 177 9.14 0.32 6.38
CA ASP A 177 9.09 0.62 4.94
C ASP A 177 9.24 -0.64 4.09
N PHE A 178 10.12 -1.54 4.53
CA PHE A 178 10.54 -2.72 3.80
C PHE A 178 10.96 -3.85 4.75
N MET A 179 10.57 -5.08 4.44
CA MET A 179 10.93 -6.26 5.25
C MET A 179 11.09 -7.48 4.35
N LYS A 180 12.29 -8.08 4.34
CA LYS A 180 12.60 -9.27 3.53
C LYS A 180 13.73 -10.08 4.16
N ASP A 181 13.62 -11.41 4.12
CA ASP A 181 14.69 -12.35 4.52
C ASP A 181 15.72 -12.52 3.39
N ASP A 182 16.34 -11.41 2.97
CA ASP A 182 17.40 -11.38 1.96
C ASP A 182 18.33 -10.19 2.20
N SER A 183 19.48 -10.45 2.85
CA SER A 183 20.51 -9.44 3.14
C SER A 183 20.93 -8.59 1.94
N THR A 184 21.13 -9.18 0.76
CA THR A 184 21.61 -8.44 -0.42
C THR A 184 20.53 -7.50 -0.93
N HIS A 185 19.28 -7.94 -0.85
CA HIS A 185 18.12 -7.13 -1.22
C HIS A 185 17.89 -5.98 -0.23
N VAL A 186 18.02 -6.25 1.07
CA VAL A 186 17.90 -5.27 2.16
C VAL A 186 19.00 -4.21 2.07
N GLU A 187 20.25 -4.61 1.83
CA GLU A 187 21.37 -3.69 1.62
C GLU A 187 21.10 -2.76 0.43
N LEU A 188 20.70 -3.33 -0.70
CA LEU A 188 20.39 -2.56 -1.91
C LEU A 188 19.21 -1.60 -1.70
N TYR A 189 18.13 -2.04 -1.05
CA TYR A 189 16.99 -1.19 -0.74
C TYR A 189 17.41 -0.02 0.15
N SER A 190 18.23 -0.29 1.17
CA SER A 190 18.72 0.74 2.09
C SER A 190 19.59 1.76 1.38
N GLU A 191 20.51 1.33 0.52
CA GLU A 191 21.37 2.23 -0.27
C GLU A 191 20.54 3.13 -1.18
N ILE A 192 19.60 2.56 -1.94
CA ILE A 192 18.75 3.34 -2.86
C ILE A 192 17.82 4.28 -2.08
N LYS A 193 17.25 3.82 -0.96
CA LYS A 193 16.42 4.65 -0.07
C LYS A 193 17.17 5.89 0.42
N ASP A 194 18.38 5.70 0.92
CA ASP A 194 19.20 6.79 1.45
C ASP A 194 19.52 7.82 0.34
N GLU A 195 19.92 7.35 -0.84
CA GLU A 195 20.18 8.22 -2.00
C GLU A 195 18.91 8.95 -2.48
N ALA A 196 17.77 8.26 -2.53
CA ALA A 196 16.51 8.84 -2.98
C ALA A 196 16.03 9.93 -2.04
N LEU A 197 16.05 9.68 -0.73
CA LEU A 197 15.62 10.65 0.29
C LEU A 197 16.59 11.84 0.36
N GLU A 198 17.90 11.63 0.23
CA GLU A 198 18.87 12.75 0.13
C GLU A 198 18.56 13.64 -1.08
N LYS A 199 18.20 13.04 -2.21
CA LYS A 199 17.96 13.78 -3.46
C LYS A 199 16.62 14.49 -3.51
N TYR A 200 15.54 13.84 -3.07
CA TYR A 200 14.16 14.27 -3.29
C TYR A 200 13.42 14.68 -2.01
N SER A 201 14.00 14.48 -0.84
CA SER A 201 13.40 14.93 0.43
C SER A 201 14.47 15.41 1.42
N PRO A 202 15.34 16.37 1.02
CA PRO A 202 16.40 16.87 1.89
C PRO A 202 15.82 17.63 3.09
N GLU A 203 16.40 17.40 4.28
CA GLU A 203 16.04 18.09 5.54
C GLU A 203 16.21 19.64 5.50
#